data_AF-A0A7W5MXZ0-F1
#
_entry.id   AF-A0A7W5MXZ0-F1
#
_cell.length_a   1.000
_cell.length_b   1.000
_cell.length_c   1.000
_cell.angle_alpha   90.00
_cell.angle_beta   90.00
_cell.angle_gamma   90.00
#
_symmetry.space_group_name_H-M   'P 1'
#
loop_
_entity.id
_entity.type
_entity.pdbx_description
1 polymer ?
#
loop_
_entity_poly.entity_id
_entity_poly.type
_entity_poly.pdbx_seq_one_letter_code
_entity_poly.pdbx_strand_id
1 'polypeptide(L)'
;MKLARHLVFLASVAISQPVAAATPLCEVIKKFEGSAPEPLDDPHQKRWIEFHWGFDRDPDTMWSWGCRHSKQMIASQTCHWLEEHTNQEFAMALPQGTMQCYGYKFPKYALTDWSRIAGAIKLRGRAKHHLLLELNYRDLPNGEVAIRLSVEALNEGTGSQEMPPIEPMPLIRGK
;
A
#
# COMPACT_ATOMS: atom_id res chain seq x y z
N MET A 1 -3.95 27.33 -68.55
CA MET A 1 -3.97 27.63 -67.10
C MET A 1 -3.89 26.30 -66.34
N LYS A 2 -2.79 26.03 -65.62
CA LYS A 2 -2.59 24.79 -64.85
C LYS A 2 -2.88 25.09 -63.38
N LEU A 3 -3.94 24.49 -62.82
CA LEU A 3 -4.23 24.53 -61.38
C LEU A 3 -3.33 23.52 -60.65
N ALA A 4 -2.48 24.01 -59.75
CA ALA A 4 -1.69 23.20 -58.86
C ALA A 4 -2.54 22.72 -57.67
N ARG A 5 -2.67 21.40 -57.51
CA ARG A 5 -3.28 20.74 -56.34
C ARG A 5 -2.25 20.71 -55.21
N HIS A 6 -2.50 21.45 -54.12
CA HIS A 6 -1.72 21.33 -52.90
C HIS A 6 -2.24 20.15 -52.06
N LEU A 7 -1.41 19.11 -51.92
CA LEU A 7 -1.58 18.04 -50.93
C LEU A 7 -1.27 18.62 -49.55
N VAL A 8 -2.27 18.66 -48.66
CA VAL A 8 -2.08 18.94 -47.24
C VAL A 8 -1.74 17.61 -46.56
N PHE A 9 -0.47 17.46 -46.16
CA PHE A 9 -0.01 16.36 -45.32
C PHE A 9 -0.44 16.63 -43.87
N LEU A 10 -1.47 15.93 -43.39
CA LEU A 10 -1.83 15.88 -41.98
C LEU A 10 -0.79 15.01 -41.24
N ALA A 11 0.16 15.65 -40.58
CA ALA A 11 1.10 15.00 -39.69
C ALA A 11 0.38 14.61 -38.39
N SER A 12 0.00 13.34 -38.26
CA SER A 12 -0.49 12.75 -37.02
C SER A 12 0.65 12.72 -36.00
N VAL A 13 0.71 13.73 -35.13
CA VAL A 13 1.59 13.70 -33.96
C VAL A 13 1.03 12.66 -32.99
N ALA A 14 1.60 11.46 -33.03
CA ALA A 14 1.38 10.46 -32.00
C ALA A 14 2.00 11.02 -30.71
N ILE A 15 1.14 11.54 -29.82
CA ILE A 15 1.53 11.92 -28.48
C ILE A 15 1.82 10.62 -27.73
N SER A 16 3.08 10.21 -27.74
CA SER A 16 3.58 9.18 -26.84
C SER A 16 3.40 9.71 -25.42
N GLN A 17 2.28 9.35 -24.78
CA GLN A 17 2.13 9.60 -23.35
C GLN A 17 3.23 8.80 -22.65
N PRO A 18 4.03 9.41 -21.77
CA PRO A 18 4.95 8.66 -20.95
C PRO A 18 4.09 7.73 -20.10
N VAL A 19 4.09 6.45 -20.45
CA VAL A 19 3.66 5.40 -19.52
C VAL A 19 4.71 5.46 -18.42
N ALA A 20 4.42 6.20 -17.35
CA ALA A 20 5.16 6.07 -16.12
C ALA A 20 5.03 4.61 -15.74
N ALA A 21 6.08 3.82 -15.99
CA ALA A 21 6.10 2.41 -15.65
C ALA A 21 5.74 2.33 -14.18
N ALA A 22 4.59 1.72 -13.87
CA ALA A 22 4.19 1.52 -12.50
C ALA A 22 5.32 0.72 -11.84
N THR A 23 5.79 1.16 -10.67
CA THR A 23 6.74 0.34 -9.93
C THR A 23 6.07 -0.98 -9.57
N PRO A 24 6.81 -2.09 -9.41
CA PRO A 24 6.23 -3.38 -9.00
C PRO A 24 5.35 -3.26 -7.75
N LEU A 25 5.76 -2.42 -6.79
CA LEU A 25 4.95 -2.09 -5.62
C LEU A 25 3.58 -1.52 -6.00
N CYS A 26 3.51 -0.57 -6.93
CA CYS A 26 2.24 0.01 -7.35
C CYS A 26 1.31 -1.01 -8.00
N GLU A 27 1.84 -1.93 -8.80
CA GLU A 27 1.05 -3.00 -9.40
C GLU A 27 0.45 -3.91 -8.33
N VAL A 28 1.27 -4.32 -7.35
CA VAL A 28 0.84 -5.17 -6.22
C VAL A 28 -0.21 -4.48 -5.37
N ILE A 29 0.01 -3.22 -4.98
CA ILE A 29 -0.97 -2.45 -4.18
C ILE A 29 -2.27 -2.22 -4.97
N LYS A 30 -2.19 -1.93 -6.27
CA LYS A 30 -3.38 -1.74 -7.11
C LYS A 30 -4.14 -3.04 -7.34
N LYS A 31 -3.45 -4.17 -7.42
CA LYS A 31 -4.07 -5.50 -7.48
C LYS A 31 -4.78 -5.83 -6.17
N PHE A 32 -4.12 -5.62 -5.03
CA PHE A 32 -4.70 -5.77 -3.69
C PHE A 32 -5.99 -4.96 -3.51
N GLU A 33 -5.93 -3.68 -3.91
CA GLU A 33 -7.06 -2.75 -3.85
C GLU A 33 -8.21 -3.18 -4.77
N GLY A 34 -7.91 -3.52 -6.03
CA GLY A 34 -8.90 -3.76 -7.09
C GLY A 34 -9.46 -5.18 -7.18
N SER A 35 -8.91 -6.14 -6.43
CA SER A 35 -9.43 -7.51 -6.44
C SER A 35 -10.88 -7.57 -5.97
N ALA A 36 -11.72 -8.35 -6.66
CA ALA A 36 -13.11 -8.55 -6.29
C ALA A 36 -13.23 -9.06 -4.83
N PRO A 37 -14.26 -8.66 -4.08
CA PRO A 37 -14.53 -9.26 -2.77
C PRO A 37 -14.62 -10.78 -2.90
N GLU A 38 -13.93 -11.49 -2.01
CA GLU A 38 -14.06 -12.94 -1.90
C GLU A 38 -15.25 -13.24 -0.99
N PRO A 39 -16.07 -14.28 -1.28
CA PRO A 39 -17.12 -14.71 -0.37
C PRO A 39 -16.46 -15.22 0.92
N LEU A 40 -16.71 -14.52 2.01
CA LEU A 40 -16.24 -14.86 3.36
C LEU A 40 -17.42 -15.27 4.22
N ASP A 41 -17.14 -16.03 5.28
CA ASP A 41 -18.15 -16.37 6.29
C ASP A 41 -18.77 -15.11 6.93
N ASP A 42 -17.99 -14.03 6.99
CA ASP A 42 -18.42 -12.71 7.45
C ASP A 42 -18.35 -11.69 6.31
N PRO A 43 -19.50 -11.20 5.79
CA PRO A 43 -19.55 -10.21 4.72
C PRO A 43 -19.04 -8.83 5.15
N HIS A 44 -18.89 -8.57 6.45
CA HIS A 44 -18.36 -7.31 6.98
C HIS A 44 -16.83 -7.34 7.18
N GLN A 45 -16.20 -8.49 6.94
CA GLN A 45 -14.76 -8.60 7.11
C GLN A 45 -14.02 -7.78 6.05
N LYS A 46 -13.38 -6.70 6.51
CA LYS A 46 -12.49 -5.87 5.69
C LYS A 46 -11.30 -6.69 5.17
N ARG A 47 -10.89 -6.40 3.94
CA ARG A 47 -9.61 -6.86 3.41
C ARG A 47 -8.50 -5.94 3.93
N TRP A 48 -7.48 -6.52 4.55
CA TRP A 48 -6.35 -5.78 5.08
C TRP A 48 -5.06 -6.60 5.07
N ILE A 49 -3.94 -5.89 5.09
CA ILE A 49 -2.60 -6.41 5.39
C ILE A 49 -1.92 -5.48 6.40
N GLU A 50 -1.14 -6.04 7.31
CA GLU A 50 -0.34 -5.34 8.32
C GLU A 50 1.10 -5.77 8.17
N PHE A 51 2.01 -4.83 8.00
CA PHE A 51 3.44 -5.11 7.89
C PHE A 51 4.17 -4.50 9.08
N HIS A 52 5.02 -5.28 9.72
CA HIS A 52 5.71 -4.95 10.95
C HIS A 52 7.22 -4.98 10.76
N TRP A 53 7.94 -4.14 11.50
CA TRP A 53 9.39 -4.14 11.63
C TRP A 53 9.78 -4.05 13.10
N GLY A 54 10.92 -4.65 13.47
CA GLY A 54 11.56 -4.47 14.77
C GLY A 54 10.83 -5.12 15.95
N PHE A 55 10.15 -6.25 15.72
CA PHE A 55 9.41 -6.95 16.78
C PHE A 55 10.20 -8.06 17.49
N ASP A 56 11.17 -8.69 16.82
CA ASP A 56 12.05 -9.70 17.44
C ASP A 56 13.04 -9.06 18.40
N ARG A 57 13.30 -9.76 19.50
CA ARG A 57 14.12 -9.32 20.64
C ARG A 57 15.35 -10.20 20.83
N ASP A 58 15.59 -11.15 19.94
CA ASP A 58 16.83 -11.91 19.93
C ASP A 58 18.02 -10.95 19.71
N PRO A 59 19.00 -10.90 20.63
CA PRO A 59 20.20 -10.06 20.46
C PRO A 59 21.01 -10.40 19.21
N ASP A 60 20.84 -11.60 18.64
CA ASP A 60 21.48 -12.03 17.40
C ASP A 60 20.67 -11.62 16.15
N THR A 61 19.42 -11.16 16.33
CA THR A 61 18.56 -10.67 15.25
C THR A 61 18.71 -9.16 15.07
N MET A 62 19.48 -8.74 14.05
CA MET A 62 19.65 -7.32 13.74
C MET A 62 18.36 -6.66 13.21
N TRP A 63 17.52 -7.41 12.50
CA TRP A 63 16.28 -6.91 11.89
C TRP A 63 15.23 -8.00 11.90
N SER A 64 14.00 -7.63 12.25
CA SER A 64 12.84 -8.50 12.13
C SER A 64 11.75 -7.77 11.36
N TRP A 65 11.07 -8.48 10.49
CA TRP A 65 9.90 -8.00 9.77
C TRP A 65 8.97 -9.17 9.49
N GLY A 66 7.72 -8.84 9.21
CA GLY A 66 6.70 -9.85 9.00
C GLY A 66 5.36 -9.22 8.68
N CYS A 67 4.48 -10.03 8.09
CA CYS A 67 3.20 -9.57 7.61
C CYS A 67 2.05 -10.39 8.17
N ARG A 68 1.01 -9.70 8.62
CA ARG A 68 -0.29 -10.29 8.98
C ARG A 68 -1.31 -9.88 7.94
N HIS A 69 -2.31 -10.70 7.73
CA HIS A 69 -3.35 -10.41 6.75
C HIS A 69 -4.70 -10.95 7.17
N SER A 70 -5.74 -10.40 6.57
CA SER A 70 -7.08 -10.97 6.58
C SER A 70 -7.13 -12.27 5.76
N LYS A 71 -8.27 -13.00 5.82
CA LYS A 71 -8.40 -14.35 5.25
C LYS A 71 -8.35 -14.42 3.71
N GLN A 72 -8.52 -13.31 3.01
CA GLN A 72 -8.63 -13.32 1.54
C GLN A 72 -7.28 -13.69 0.89
N MET A 73 -7.34 -14.48 -0.18
CA MET A 73 -6.15 -14.98 -0.88
C MET A 73 -5.25 -13.84 -1.36
N ILE A 74 -5.85 -12.77 -1.90
CA ILE A 74 -5.09 -11.60 -2.37
C ILE A 74 -4.32 -10.92 -1.23
N ALA A 75 -4.84 -10.92 0.00
CA ALA A 75 -4.16 -10.31 1.15
C ALA A 75 -2.91 -11.12 1.52
N SER A 76 -3.02 -12.45 1.54
CA SER A 76 -1.88 -13.35 1.76
C SER A 76 -0.80 -13.21 0.68
N GLN A 77 -1.20 -13.19 -0.61
CA GLN A 77 -0.28 -12.99 -1.73
C GLN A 77 0.46 -11.64 -1.64
N THR A 78 -0.27 -10.59 -1.24
CA THR A 78 0.30 -9.26 -1.07
C THR A 78 1.29 -9.23 0.09
N CYS A 79 0.95 -9.85 1.22
CA CYS A 79 1.86 -9.98 2.36
C CYS A 79 3.15 -10.69 2.00
N HIS A 80 3.05 -11.86 1.36
CA HIS A 80 4.23 -12.63 0.95
C HIS A 80 5.13 -11.82 0.01
N TRP A 81 4.55 -11.14 -0.98
CA TRP A 81 5.31 -10.28 -1.87
C TRP A 81 6.03 -9.16 -1.11
N LEU A 82 5.36 -8.52 -0.14
CA LEU A 82 5.95 -7.46 0.66
C LEU A 82 7.12 -7.96 1.52
N GLU A 83 7.03 -9.16 2.09
CA GLU A 83 8.12 -9.74 2.88
C GLU A 83 9.39 -9.98 2.05
N GLU A 84 9.23 -10.28 0.76
CA GLU A 84 10.34 -10.52 -0.18
C GLU A 84 10.90 -9.24 -0.81
N HIS A 85 10.08 -8.19 -0.95
CA HIS A 85 10.42 -7.01 -1.76
C HIS A 85 10.48 -5.70 -0.97
N THR A 86 10.20 -5.72 0.32
CA THR A 86 10.26 -4.53 1.18
C THR A 86 11.63 -4.42 1.84
N ASN A 87 12.12 -3.19 1.93
CA ASN A 87 13.38 -2.91 2.61
C ASN A 87 13.22 -3.11 4.13
N GLN A 88 14.15 -3.84 4.72
CA GLN A 88 14.16 -4.21 6.14
C GLN A 88 14.75 -3.09 7.02
N GLU A 89 15.65 -2.27 6.47
CA GLU A 89 16.34 -1.18 7.15
C GLU A 89 15.50 0.10 7.21
N PHE A 90 14.65 0.33 6.20
CA PHE A 90 13.91 1.59 6.03
C PHE A 90 12.40 1.36 6.01
N ALA A 91 11.80 1.21 7.19
CA ALA A 91 10.36 1.04 7.36
C ALA A 91 9.52 2.16 6.71
N MET A 92 10.10 3.33 6.43
CA MET A 92 9.42 4.45 5.77
C MET A 92 9.23 4.27 4.26
N ALA A 93 10.02 3.40 3.63
CA ALA A 93 9.99 3.23 2.19
C ALA A 93 8.63 2.69 1.71
N LEU A 94 8.04 1.74 2.44
CA LEU A 94 6.77 1.12 2.06
C LEU A 94 5.58 2.10 2.07
N PRO A 95 5.29 2.86 3.15
CA PRO A 95 4.20 3.83 3.13
C PRO A 95 4.47 4.98 2.15
N GLN A 96 5.72 5.41 1.99
CA GLN A 96 6.07 6.44 0.99
C GLN A 96 5.78 5.96 -0.44
N GLY A 97 6.26 4.77 -0.79
CA GLY A 97 6.02 4.15 -2.09
C GLY A 97 4.52 3.95 -2.33
N THR A 98 3.80 3.49 -1.30
CA THR A 98 2.33 3.36 -1.35
C THR A 98 1.67 4.70 -1.66
N MET A 99 1.99 5.78 -0.95
CA MET A 99 1.43 7.12 -1.24
C MET A 99 1.79 7.62 -2.65
N GLN A 100 3.01 7.35 -3.13
CA GLN A 100 3.42 7.70 -4.49
C GLN A 100 2.61 6.95 -5.56
N CYS A 101 2.22 5.69 -5.32
CA CYS A 101 1.32 4.93 -6.20
C CYS A 101 -0.07 5.58 -6.36
N TYR A 102 -0.43 6.51 -5.48
CA TYR A 102 -1.65 7.31 -5.52
C TYR A 102 -1.40 8.77 -5.88
N GLY A 103 -0.23 9.07 -6.45
CA GLY A 103 0.11 10.38 -7.00
C GLY A 103 0.61 11.40 -5.99
N TYR A 104 0.82 11.01 -4.73
CA TYR A 104 1.45 11.89 -3.75
C TYR A 104 2.89 12.19 -4.14
N LYS A 105 3.27 13.47 -4.09
CA LYS A 105 4.63 13.92 -4.38
C LYS A 105 5.23 14.49 -3.11
N PHE A 106 6.24 13.82 -2.58
CA PHE A 106 6.99 14.34 -1.43
C PHE A 106 7.83 15.54 -1.87
N PRO A 107 7.80 16.66 -1.11
CA PRO A 107 8.83 17.69 -1.24
C PRO A 107 10.23 17.08 -1.09
N LYS A 108 11.23 17.62 -1.80
CA LYS A 108 12.60 17.08 -1.90
C LYS A 108 13.27 16.75 -0.54
N TYR A 109 12.87 17.44 0.53
CA TYR A 109 13.45 17.29 1.86
C TYR A 109 12.45 16.80 2.93
N ALA A 110 11.20 16.48 2.54
CA ALA A 110 10.16 16.02 3.46
C ALA A 110 10.22 14.50 3.74
N LEU A 111 11.39 13.89 3.55
CA LEU A 111 11.58 12.44 3.65
C LEU A 111 11.99 11.98 5.06
N THR A 112 12.09 12.88 6.03
CA THR A 112 12.85 12.60 7.26
C THR A 112 11.98 12.61 8.52
N ASP A 113 12.34 11.69 9.42
CA ASP A 113 11.75 11.37 10.72
C ASP A 113 10.23 11.15 10.77
N TRP A 114 9.84 9.88 10.86
CA TRP A 114 8.45 9.48 11.05
C TRP A 114 8.21 8.81 12.41
N SER A 115 9.19 8.86 13.34
CA SER A 115 9.14 8.20 14.66
C SER A 115 7.96 8.63 15.54
N ARG A 116 7.28 9.72 15.19
CA ARG A 116 6.14 10.26 15.92
C ARG A 116 4.80 10.10 15.19
N ILE A 117 4.79 9.44 14.03
CA ILE A 117 3.60 9.32 13.20
C ILE A 117 2.77 8.11 13.67
N ALA A 118 1.54 8.41 14.09
CA ALA A 118 0.49 7.42 14.29
C ALA A 118 -0.82 8.01 13.75
N GLY A 119 -1.55 7.24 12.94
CA GLY A 119 -2.80 7.70 12.34
C GLY A 119 -3.10 7.04 11.00
N ALA A 120 -4.14 7.52 10.32
CA ALA A 120 -4.60 6.94 9.06
C ALA A 120 -4.67 7.97 7.93
N ILE A 121 -4.25 7.54 6.74
CA ILE A 121 -4.28 8.32 5.51
C ILE A 121 -5.24 7.63 4.55
N LYS A 122 -6.32 8.31 4.18
CA LYS A 122 -7.27 7.82 3.19
C LYS A 122 -6.77 8.18 1.78
N LEU A 123 -6.40 7.17 1.02
CA LEU A 123 -5.94 7.29 -0.37
C LEU A 123 -7.10 7.04 -1.32
N ARG A 124 -7.26 7.96 -2.28
CA ARG A 124 -8.35 7.91 -3.25
C ARG A 124 -8.13 6.77 -4.25
N GLY A 125 -8.84 5.68 -4.02
CA GLY A 125 -8.77 4.47 -4.82
C GLY A 125 -9.46 4.53 -6.18
N ARG A 126 -9.39 3.41 -6.90
CA ARG A 126 -10.10 3.11 -8.14
C ARG A 126 -11.45 2.46 -7.82
N ALA A 127 -12.37 2.52 -8.78
CA ALA A 127 -13.59 1.69 -8.80
C ALA A 127 -14.44 1.70 -7.51
N LYS A 128 -14.69 2.87 -6.93
CA LYS A 128 -15.50 3.06 -5.71
C LYS A 128 -14.90 2.45 -4.43
N HIS A 129 -13.59 2.26 -4.38
CA HIS A 129 -12.89 1.89 -3.17
C HIS A 129 -11.99 3.03 -2.68
N HIS A 130 -11.71 3.03 -1.39
CA HIS A 130 -10.62 3.78 -0.78
C HIS A 130 -9.61 2.78 -0.21
N LEU A 131 -8.32 3.10 -0.35
CA LEU A 131 -7.27 2.42 0.40
C LEU A 131 -6.98 3.26 1.64
N LEU A 132 -7.14 2.68 2.82
CA LEU A 132 -6.72 3.30 4.07
C LEU A 132 -5.30 2.81 4.38
N LEU A 133 -4.37 3.76 4.56
CA LEU A 133 -3.01 3.52 5.01
C LEU A 133 -2.91 3.97 6.47
N GLU A 134 -2.96 3.02 7.39
CA GLU A 134 -2.74 3.27 8.82
C GLU A 134 -1.25 3.10 9.12
N LEU A 135 -0.73 3.97 9.99
CA LEU A 135 0.67 4.05 10.38
C LEU A 135 0.75 3.99 11.90
N ASN A 136 1.69 3.22 12.44
CA ASN A 136 2.02 3.23 13.85
C ASN A 136 3.53 3.12 14.03
N TYR A 137 4.20 4.27 14.13
CA TYR A 137 5.65 4.37 14.35
C TYR A 137 6.02 4.73 15.79
N ARG A 138 5.03 4.88 16.66
CA ARG A 138 5.19 5.49 17.99
C ARG A 138 4.64 4.62 19.11
N ASP A 139 3.49 4.00 18.89
CA ASP A 139 2.67 3.45 19.97
C ASP A 139 2.90 1.95 20.18
N LEU A 140 3.71 1.31 19.34
CA LEU A 140 4.10 -0.09 19.50
C LEU A 140 5.34 -0.22 20.40
N PRO A 141 5.42 -1.32 21.18
CA PRO A 141 6.47 -1.50 22.16
C PRO A 141 7.84 -1.71 21.50
N ASN A 142 8.90 -1.39 22.23
CA ASN A 142 10.29 -1.72 21.87
C ASN A 142 10.80 -1.16 20.54
N GLY A 143 10.17 -0.11 20.01
CA GLY A 143 10.56 0.45 18.71
C GLY A 143 10.06 -0.39 17.53
N GLU A 144 9.17 -1.35 17.77
CA GLU A 144 8.37 -1.94 16.71
C GLU A 144 7.62 -0.84 15.97
N VAL A 145 7.54 -0.94 14.66
CA VAL A 145 6.73 -0.04 13.84
C VAL A 145 5.93 -0.86 12.86
N ALA A 146 4.77 -0.34 12.47
CA ALA A 146 3.89 -1.04 11.57
C ALA A 146 3.09 -0.12 10.68
N ILE A 147 2.65 -0.67 9.56
CA ILE A 147 1.63 -0.07 8.72
C ILE A 147 0.51 -1.08 8.48
N ARG A 148 -0.70 -0.60 8.26
CA ARG A 148 -1.82 -1.41 7.75
C ARG A 148 -2.37 -0.80 6.47
N LEU A 149 -2.57 -1.63 5.46
CA LEU A 149 -3.38 -1.27 4.30
C LEU A 149 -4.71 -1.98 4.40
N SER A 150 -5.82 -1.23 4.34
CA SER A 150 -7.16 -1.80 4.31
C SER A 150 -8.01 -1.19 3.19
N VAL A 151 -8.94 -1.97 2.65
CA VAL A 151 -9.83 -1.54 1.55
C VAL A 151 -11.21 -1.23 2.12
N GLU A 152 -11.70 -0.02 1.86
CA GLU A 152 -13.05 0.43 2.22
C GLU A 152 -13.91 0.61 0.96
N ALA A 153 -15.13 0.07 0.95
CA ALA A 153 -16.09 0.33 -0.12
C ALA A 153 -16.81 1.68 0.10
N LEU A 154 -16.94 2.50 -0.95
CA LEU A 154 -17.60 3.82 -0.88
C LEU A 154 -19.11 3.76 -0.60
N ASN A 155 -19.74 2.63 -0.88
CA ASN A 155 -21.20 2.49 -0.87
C ASN A 155 -21.75 1.80 0.38
N GLU A 156 -20.89 1.36 1.29
CA GLU A 156 -21.32 0.79 2.56
C GLU A 156 -21.60 1.93 3.54
N GLY A 157 -22.85 2.39 3.57
CA GLY A 157 -23.27 3.47 4.46
C GLY A 157 -22.98 3.14 5.93
N THR A 158 -22.21 3.98 6.61
CA THR A 158 -22.02 4.09 8.09
C THR A 158 -21.77 2.84 8.94
N GLY A 159 -21.79 1.63 8.37
CA GLY A 159 -21.69 0.35 9.07
C GLY A 159 -20.40 -0.42 8.80
N SER A 160 -19.43 0.19 8.11
CA SER A 160 -18.12 -0.42 7.94
C SER A 160 -17.42 -0.40 9.30
N GLN A 161 -17.35 -1.57 9.94
CA GLN A 161 -16.75 -1.74 11.26
C GLN A 161 -15.35 -1.12 11.27
N GLU A 162 -15.11 -0.21 12.22
CA GLU A 162 -13.77 0.32 12.44
C GLU A 162 -12.82 -0.85 12.72
N MET A 163 -11.67 -0.86 12.06
CA MET A 163 -10.67 -1.89 12.29
C MET A 163 -10.15 -1.74 13.73
N PRO A 164 -9.84 -2.85 14.44
CA PRO A 164 -9.13 -2.75 15.71
C PRO A 164 -7.81 -2.01 15.51
N PRO A 165 -7.23 -1.38 16.54
CA PRO A 165 -5.92 -0.74 16.42
C PRO A 165 -4.84 -1.72 15.93
N ILE A 166 -3.74 -1.20 15.41
CA ILE A 166 -2.58 -2.04 15.09
C ILE A 166 -2.00 -2.56 16.40
N GLU A 167 -1.95 -3.88 16.54
CA GLU A 167 -1.43 -4.58 17.72
C GLU A 167 0.01 -5.05 17.49
N PRO A 168 0.82 -5.25 18.55
CA PRO A 168 2.17 -5.80 18.42
C PRO A 168 2.19 -7.14 17.70
N MET A 169 3.25 -7.38 16.91
CA MET A 169 3.47 -8.66 16.24
C MET A 169 3.63 -9.78 17.29
N PRO A 170 2.88 -10.90 17.18
CA PRO A 170 3.06 -12.02 18.08
C PRO A 170 4.47 -12.59 17.98
N LEU A 171 5.17 -12.68 19.10
CA LEU A 171 6.45 -13.38 19.16
C LEU A 171 6.19 -14.88 18.99
N ILE A 172 6.47 -15.41 17.81
CA ILE A 172 6.53 -16.86 17.61
C ILE A 172 7.80 -17.32 18.32
N ARG A 173 7.68 -17.67 19.61
CA ARG A 173 8.76 -18.38 20.31
C ARG A 173 8.96 -19.70 19.56
N GLY A 174 10.08 -19.82 18.87
CA GLY A 174 10.47 -21.05 18.19
C GLY A 174 10.32 -22.26 19.12
N LYS A 175 9.79 -23.34 18.56
CA LYS A 175 9.83 -24.67 19.17
C LYS A 175 11.26 -25.18 19.28
#